data_AF-A0A7C5PGB6-F1
#
_entry.id   AF-A0A7C5PGB6-F1
#
_cell.length_a   1.000
_cell.length_b   1.000
_cell.length_c   1.000
_cell.angle_alpha   90.00
_cell.angle_beta   90.00
_cell.angle_gamma   90.00
#
_symmetry.space_group_name_H-M   'P 1'
#
loop_
_entity.id
_entity.type
_entity.pdbx_description
1 polymer ?
#
loop_
_entity_poly.entity_id
_entity_poly.type
_entity_poly.pdbx_seq_one_letter_code
_entity_poly.pdbx_strand_id
1 'polypeptide(L)'
;IYYGSVDLTIRGFEEEIFKKVPSTTSADYGKPFFKTFKAAGYDFYKIDVNIFAPGEVTVNDLETGKTYHSGYLNGEVILESYEITSL
;
A
#
# COMPACT_ATOMS: atom_id res chain seq x y z
N ILE A 1 -0.65 -1.14 -4.68
CA ILE A 1 0.56 -1.58 -3.95
C ILE A 1 1.59 -0.46 -3.94
N TYR A 2 2.49 -0.29 -4.92
CA TYR A 2 3.63 0.62 -4.73
C TYR A 2 3.41 2.09 -5.09
N TYR A 3 2.49 2.42 -6.00
CA TYR A 3 2.37 3.78 -6.54
C TYR A 3 0.90 4.25 -6.69
N GLY A 4 0.01 3.69 -5.87
CA GLY A 4 -1.40 4.08 -5.85
C GLY A 4 -1.70 4.96 -4.63
N SER A 5 -2.28 6.13 -4.87
CA SER A 5 -2.79 7.05 -3.86
C SER A 5 -4.32 6.97 -3.81
N VAL A 6 -4.89 6.98 -2.60
CA VAL A 6 -6.34 6.97 -2.39
C VAL A 6 -6.71 8.09 -1.42
N ASP A 7 -7.68 8.92 -1.79
CA ASP A 7 -8.25 9.95 -0.95
C ASP A 7 -9.68 9.56 -0.54
N LEU A 8 -9.94 9.53 0.76
CA LEU A 8 -11.23 9.17 1.33
C LEU A 8 -11.80 10.33 2.13
N THR A 9 -13.13 10.49 2.09
CA THR A 9 -13.87 11.36 3.01
C THR A 9 -14.85 10.50 3.79
N ILE A 10 -14.73 10.49 5.11
CA ILE A 10 -15.49 9.60 5.99
C ILE A 10 -16.00 10.33 7.24
N ARG A 11 -16.86 9.68 8.01
CA ARG A 11 -17.32 10.16 9.33
C ARG A 11 -16.80 9.19 10.39
N GLY A 12 -15.77 9.60 11.12
CA GLY A 12 -15.16 8.80 12.17
C GLY A 12 -14.37 7.60 11.66
N PHE A 13 -13.25 7.31 12.31
CA PHE A 13 -12.47 6.09 12.11
C PHE A 13 -11.51 5.87 13.28
N GLU A 14 -10.97 4.65 13.36
CA GLU A 14 -9.89 4.33 14.29
C GLU A 14 -8.52 4.61 13.66
N GLU A 15 -7.81 5.62 14.16
CA GLU A 15 -6.50 6.04 13.62
C GLU A 15 -5.46 4.90 13.61
N GLU A 16 -5.49 4.04 14.63
CA GLU A 16 -4.58 2.89 14.74
C GLU A 16 -4.88 1.79 13.70
N ILE A 17 -6.13 1.66 13.25
CA ILE A 17 -6.48 0.78 12.14
C ILE A 17 -6.06 1.43 10.82
N PHE A 18 -6.29 2.74 10.66
CA PHE A 18 -5.93 3.48 9.46
C PHE A 18 -4.43 3.41 9.15
N LYS A 19 -3.57 3.49 10.16
CA LYS A 19 -2.10 3.33 10.01
C LYS A 19 -1.69 1.98 9.42
N LYS A 20 -2.57 0.98 9.41
CA LYS A 20 -2.34 -0.37 8.87
C LYS A 20 -2.93 -0.58 7.47
N VAL A 21 -3.65 0.41 6.94
CA VAL A 21 -4.27 0.31 5.60
C VAL A 21 -3.25 0.26 4.46
N PRO A 22 -2.16 1.05 4.46
CA PRO A 22 -1.20 1.02 3.36
C PRO A 22 -0.53 -0.34 3.19
N SER A 23 -0.25 -0.71 1.95
CA SER A 23 0.49 -1.94 1.60
C SER A 23 1.90 -1.99 2.18
N THR A 24 2.46 -0.85 2.58
CA THR A 24 3.76 -0.73 3.28
C THR A 24 3.78 -1.44 4.63
N THR A 25 2.61 -1.77 5.19
CA THR A 25 2.49 -2.50 6.46
C THR A 25 2.53 -4.01 6.31
N SER A 26 2.47 -4.52 5.08
CA SER A 26 2.54 -5.95 4.79
C SER A 26 3.97 -6.49 4.95
N ALA A 27 4.09 -7.71 5.46
CA ALA A 27 5.38 -8.41 5.55
C ALA A 27 5.98 -8.74 4.17
N ASP A 28 5.15 -8.79 3.12
CA ASP A 28 5.56 -9.09 1.74
C ASP A 28 5.92 -7.84 0.90
N TYR A 29 5.90 -6.66 1.51
CA TYR A 29 6.21 -5.39 0.85
C TYR A 29 7.70 -5.24 0.50
N GLY A 30 7.99 -4.41 -0.53
CA GLY A 30 9.35 -3.97 -0.85
C GLY A 30 10.00 -4.57 -2.11
N LYS A 31 9.28 -5.40 -2.87
CA LYS A 31 9.73 -5.98 -4.14
C LYS A 31 8.56 -6.08 -5.12
N PRO A 32 8.75 -6.09 -6.45
CA PRO A 32 7.65 -6.25 -7.40
C PRO A 32 6.78 -7.46 -7.07
N PHE A 33 5.46 -7.30 -7.18
CA PHE A 33 4.50 -8.33 -6.76
C PHE A 33 4.74 -9.69 -7.45
N PHE A 34 5.23 -9.68 -8.70
CA PHE A 34 5.62 -10.90 -9.39
C PHE A 34 6.70 -11.70 -8.64
N LYS A 35 7.71 -11.03 -8.05
CA LYS A 35 8.74 -11.70 -7.23
C LYS A 35 8.14 -12.30 -5.95
N THR A 36 7.20 -11.59 -5.32
CA THR A 36 6.44 -12.12 -4.17
C THR A 36 5.63 -13.36 -4.57
N PHE A 37 4.84 -13.26 -5.65
CA PHE A 37 3.99 -14.36 -6.11
C PHE A 37 4.81 -15.58 -6.55
N LYS A 38 5.94 -15.37 -7.22
CA LYS A 38 6.90 -16.44 -7.55
C LYS A 38 7.50 -17.09 -6.31
N ALA A 39 7.92 -16.32 -5.31
CA ALA A 39 8.47 -16.85 -4.05
C ALA A 39 7.43 -17.64 -3.25
N ALA A 40 6.15 -17.26 -3.34
CA ALA A 40 5.02 -18.01 -2.80
C ALA A 40 4.67 -19.30 -3.59
N GLY A 41 5.38 -19.59 -4.68
CA GLY A 41 5.08 -20.73 -5.54
C GLY A 41 3.77 -20.58 -6.31
N TYR A 42 3.45 -19.34 -6.69
CA TYR A 42 2.21 -18.98 -7.40
C TYR A 42 0.93 -19.31 -6.60
N ASP A 43 1.01 -19.27 -5.28
CA ASP A 43 -0.10 -19.55 -4.36
C ASP A 43 -0.48 -18.28 -3.57
N PHE A 44 -1.64 -17.70 -3.89
CA PHE A 44 -2.13 -16.50 -3.23
C PHE A 44 -2.38 -16.70 -1.72
N TYR A 45 -2.65 -17.92 -1.26
CA TYR A 45 -2.89 -18.19 0.16
C TYR A 45 -1.62 -18.09 1.01
N LYS A 46 -0.45 -18.09 0.37
CA LYS A 46 0.85 -17.92 1.04
C LYS A 46 1.34 -16.47 1.06
N ILE A 47 0.55 -15.55 0.52
CA ILE A 47 0.86 -14.12 0.49
C ILE A 47 0.09 -13.44 1.62
N ASP A 48 0.75 -12.52 2.33
CA ASP A 48 0.09 -11.65 3.28
C ASP A 48 -0.96 -10.79 2.57
N VAL A 49 -2.23 -10.99 2.92
CA VAL A 49 -3.38 -10.32 2.30
C VAL A 49 -3.29 -8.79 2.39
N ASN A 50 -2.58 -8.26 3.40
CA ASN A 50 -2.42 -6.81 3.57
C ASN A 50 -1.60 -6.17 2.44
N ILE A 51 -0.92 -6.95 1.60
CA ILE A 51 -0.21 -6.42 0.43
C ILE A 51 -1.17 -5.85 -0.63
N PHE A 52 -2.43 -6.31 -0.66
CA PHE A 52 -3.46 -5.89 -1.61
C PHE A 52 -4.12 -4.57 -1.20
N ALA A 53 -3.27 -3.56 -1.03
CA ALA A 53 -3.62 -2.24 -0.52
C ALA A 53 -2.97 -1.12 -1.37
N PRO A 54 -3.39 0.15 -1.19
CA PRO A 54 -2.71 1.28 -1.83
C PRO A 54 -1.30 1.50 -1.26
N GLY A 55 -0.50 2.33 -1.94
CA GLY A 55 0.83 2.73 -1.44
C GLY A 55 0.70 3.76 -0.33
N GLU A 56 -0.25 4.67 -0.51
CA GLU A 56 -0.62 5.67 0.47
C GLU A 56 -2.13 5.92 0.48
N VAL A 57 -2.62 6.41 1.61
CA VAL A 57 -4.02 6.80 1.79
C VAL A 57 -4.09 8.11 2.58
N THR A 58 -4.99 8.98 2.17
CA THR A 58 -5.34 10.21 2.87
C THR A 58 -6.82 10.16 3.26
N VAL A 59 -7.13 10.49 4.50
CA VAL A 59 -8.49 10.52 5.05
C VAL A 59 -8.83 11.93 5.53
N ASN A 60 -9.91 12.48 4.99
CA ASN A 60 -10.60 13.65 5.53
C ASN A 60 -11.75 13.19 6.45
N ASP A 61 -11.63 13.43 7.75
CA ASP A 61 -12.64 13.05 8.73
C ASP A 61 -13.59 14.21 9.03
N LEU A 62 -14.86 14.01 8.69
CA LEU A 62 -15.92 14.98 8.87
C LEU A 62 -16.35 15.17 10.34
N GLU A 63 -16.00 14.25 11.25
CA GLU A 63 -16.33 14.40 12.67
C GLU A 63 -15.33 15.31 13.40
N THR A 64 -14.03 15.08 13.17
CA THR A 64 -12.98 15.89 13.78
C THR A 64 -12.56 17.11 12.95
N GLY A 65 -12.91 17.14 11.66
CA GLY A 65 -12.47 18.16 10.70
C GLY A 65 -10.98 18.08 10.34
N LYS A 66 -10.32 16.96 10.66
CA LYS A 66 -8.89 16.76 10.43
C LYS A 66 -8.62 15.89 9.20
N THR A 67 -7.45 16.09 8.61
CA THR A 67 -6.92 15.24 7.54
C THR A 67 -5.75 14.41 8.05
N TYR A 68 -5.76 13.13 7.73
CA TYR A 68 -4.75 12.15 8.13
C TYR A 68 -4.15 11.50 6.90
N HIS A 69 -2.86 11.19 6.95
CA HIS A 69 -2.14 10.54 5.87
C HIS A 69 -1.34 9.34 6.40
N SER A 70 -1.28 8.26 5.63
CA SER A 70 -0.47 7.08 5.96
C SER A 70 0.05 6.40 4.70
N GLY A 71 1.25 5.83 4.79
CA GLY A 71 1.93 5.18 3.67
C GLY A 71 2.85 6.11 2.90
N TYR A 72 3.28 5.67 1.73
CA TYR A 72 4.10 6.44 0.80
C TYR A 72 4.14 5.75 -0.57
N LEU A 73 4.43 6.53 -1.61
CA LEU A 73 4.73 6.01 -2.94
C LEU A 73 6.17 5.49 -3.02
N ASN A 74 6.36 4.31 -3.62
CA ASN A 74 7.66 3.68 -3.80
C ASN A 74 8.04 3.63 -5.28
N GLY A 75 8.76 4.68 -5.70
CA GLY A 75 9.26 4.86 -7.06
C GLY A 75 10.28 3.80 -7.48
N GLU A 76 11.10 3.32 -6.54
CA GLU A 76 12.13 2.31 -6.85
C GLU A 76 11.49 0.99 -7.27
N VAL A 77 10.54 0.48 -6.48
CA VAL A 77 9.87 -0.79 -6.77
C VAL A 77 8.98 -0.70 -8.01
N ILE A 78 8.32 0.43 -8.26
CA ILE A 78 7.47 0.57 -9.47
C ILE A 78 8.31 0.59 -10.74
N LEU A 79 9.46 1.27 -10.75
CA LEU A 79 10.36 1.29 -11.90
C LEU A 79 10.95 -0.10 -12.17
N GLU A 80 11.35 -0.81 -11.11
CA GLU A 80 11.77 -2.21 -11.23
C GLU A 80 10.64 -3.09 -11.79
N SER A 81 9.41 -2.93 -11.28
CA SER A 81 8.24 -3.68 -11.74
C SER A 81 7.86 -3.40 -13.19
N TYR A 82 8.17 -2.22 -13.70
CA TYR A 82 7.90 -1.82 -15.08
C TYR A 82 9.09 -2.10 -16.01
N GLU A 83 10.16 -2.71 -15.49
CA GLU A 83 11.38 -3.03 -16.23
C GLU A 83 12.04 -1.77 -16.84
N ILE A 84 11.94 -0.64 -16.14
CA ILE A 84 12.56 0.63 -16.53
C ILE A 84 13.91 0.75 -15.81
N THR A 85 15.00 0.56 -16.54
CA THR A 85 16.34 0.93 -16.10
C THR A 85 16.57 2.43 -16.32
N SER A 86 17.12 3.14 -15.33
CA SER A 86 17.49 4.55 -15.46
C SER A 86 18.29 4.80 -16.74
N LEU A 87 17.90 5.83 -17.50
CA LEU A 87 18.62 6.33 -18.68
C LEU A 87 20.08 6.68 -18.36
#